data_AF-A0A5Q6PIT6-F1
#
_entry.id   AF-A0A5Q6PIT6-F1
#
_cell.length_a   1.000
_cell.length_b   1.000
_cell.length_c   1.000
_cell.angle_alpha   90.00
_cell.angle_beta   90.00
_cell.angle_gamma   90.00
#
_symmetry.space_group_name_H-M   'P 1'
#
loop_
_entity.id
_entity.type
_entity.pdbx_description
1 polymer ?
#
loop_
_entity_poly.entity_id
_entity_poly.type
_entity_poly.pdbx_seq_one_letter_code
_entity_poly.pdbx_strand_id
1 'polypeptide(L)'
;MNKKASLLSLVDKKSFEAKVTEAREHDQINGMTPAVFAYKDLDGELRLGFNYQPLGAKVGDRFHIDHGVGINRNEDGEVLWVYSPEEDKAEEALTKKQRSDLAYRAVLAHSSYAGLDTASMSMEDQITELMKGMRSLCSDYCIDFSSFFNEPLTLPSIINYPMPEVFAELADQEGWGLFERESGISLCRNDEAKLLKDDTEAWDFVIRKAMTGSEFHIAVIAGIKQQNPDEYTLWVNESRVFNNYHFHKDFTNNKEQALKNLGL
;
A
#
# COMPACT_ATOMS: atom_id res chain seq x y z
N MET A 1 27.40 22.42 -30.30
CA MET A 1 26.25 21.61 -30.74
C MET A 1 25.02 22.11 -30.02
N ASN A 2 24.03 22.65 -30.73
CA ASN A 2 22.74 23.04 -30.15
C ASN A 2 22.08 21.80 -29.56
N LYS A 3 21.92 21.76 -28.22
CA LYS A 3 21.03 20.77 -27.60
C LYS A 3 19.62 21.09 -28.08
N LYS A 4 19.11 20.34 -29.06
CA LYS A 4 17.69 20.42 -29.43
C LYS A 4 16.89 20.11 -28.16
N ALA A 5 15.94 20.97 -27.83
CA ALA A 5 15.06 20.75 -26.68
C ALA A 5 14.31 19.42 -26.87
N SER A 6 14.20 18.64 -25.79
CA SER A 6 13.43 17.39 -25.80
C SER A 6 11.98 17.69 -26.11
N LEU A 7 11.36 16.87 -26.97
CA LEU A 7 9.94 16.98 -27.25
C LEU A 7 9.08 16.52 -26.06
N LEU A 8 9.64 15.73 -25.13
CA LEU A 8 8.94 15.23 -23.95
C LEU A 8 8.32 16.36 -23.12
N SER A 9 9.04 17.48 -22.96
CA SER A 9 8.56 18.63 -22.18
C SER A 9 7.42 19.40 -22.85
N LEU A 10 7.07 19.06 -24.09
CA LEU A 10 6.03 19.73 -24.88
C LEU A 10 4.77 18.86 -25.04
N VAL A 11 4.83 17.58 -24.71
CA VAL A 11 3.68 16.66 -24.83
C VAL A 11 2.76 16.81 -23.62
N ASP A 12 1.45 16.83 -23.88
CA ASP A 12 0.45 16.72 -22.82
C ASP A 12 0.57 15.38 -22.08
N LYS A 13 0.68 15.44 -20.75
CA LYS A 13 0.95 14.27 -19.90
C LYS A 13 -0.12 13.19 -20.06
N LYS A 14 -1.40 13.55 -20.11
CA LYS A 14 -2.51 12.59 -20.23
C LYS A 14 -2.47 11.86 -21.57
N SER A 15 -2.17 12.59 -22.65
CA SER A 15 -2.02 12.03 -23.99
C SER A 15 -0.80 11.10 -24.09
N PHE A 16 0.29 11.45 -23.40
CA PHE A 16 1.48 10.61 -23.28
C PHE A 16 1.20 9.29 -22.57
N GLU A 17 0.60 9.35 -21.37
CA GLU A 17 0.25 8.16 -20.58
C GLU A 17 -0.70 7.24 -21.33
N ALA A 18 -1.74 7.78 -21.99
CA ALA A 18 -2.65 6.98 -22.80
C ALA A 18 -1.92 6.22 -23.92
N LYS A 19 -0.91 6.85 -24.55
CA LYS A 19 -0.13 6.22 -25.62
C LYS A 19 0.87 5.18 -25.09
N VAL A 20 1.41 5.38 -23.89
CA VAL A 20 2.23 4.37 -23.20
C VAL A 20 1.39 3.14 -22.85
N THR A 21 0.17 3.34 -22.33
CA THR A 21 -0.76 2.23 -22.06
C THR A 21 -1.09 1.45 -23.33
N GLU A 22 -1.40 2.13 -24.43
CA GLU A 22 -1.62 1.50 -25.75
C GLU A 22 -0.38 0.71 -26.21
N ALA A 23 0.83 1.30 -26.10
CA ALA A 23 2.07 0.64 -26.50
C ALA A 23 2.41 -0.61 -25.66
N ARG A 24 1.98 -0.65 -24.40
CA ARG A 24 2.18 -1.78 -23.47
C ARG A 24 1.33 -3.00 -23.78
N GLU A 25 0.25 -2.85 -24.55
CA GLU A 25 -0.56 -3.99 -25.00
C GLU A 25 0.14 -4.82 -26.10
N HIS A 26 1.34 -4.40 -26.49
CA HIS A 26 2.12 -5.03 -27.55
C HIS A 26 3.42 -5.64 -27.01
N ASP A 27 3.74 -6.84 -27.48
CA ASP A 27 4.99 -7.53 -27.17
C ASP A 27 6.13 -7.11 -28.11
N GLN A 28 7.37 -7.41 -27.71
CA GLN A 28 8.52 -7.35 -28.60
C GLN A 28 8.38 -8.37 -29.75
N ILE A 29 8.60 -7.93 -30.98
CA ILE A 29 8.51 -8.78 -32.17
C ILE A 29 9.73 -8.58 -33.07
N ASN A 30 10.29 -9.67 -33.59
CA ASN A 30 11.34 -9.65 -34.64
C ASN A 30 12.53 -8.72 -34.34
N GLY A 31 13.01 -8.66 -33.10
CA GLY A 31 14.13 -7.80 -32.72
C GLY A 31 13.79 -6.31 -32.62
N MET A 32 12.50 -5.98 -32.54
CA MET A 32 11.97 -4.65 -32.34
C MET A 32 11.18 -4.59 -31.02
N THR A 33 11.13 -3.41 -30.42
CA THR A 33 10.45 -3.14 -29.16
C THR A 33 9.39 -2.04 -29.35
N PRO A 34 8.21 -2.18 -28.73
CA PRO A 34 7.23 -1.11 -28.66
C PRO A 34 7.85 0.18 -28.11
N ALA A 35 7.58 1.32 -28.74
CA ALA A 35 8.07 2.62 -28.29
C ALA A 35 7.05 3.74 -28.57
N VAL A 36 6.98 4.69 -27.65
CA VAL A 36 6.20 5.92 -27.85
C VAL A 36 7.16 7.01 -28.30
N PHE A 37 6.75 7.77 -29.31
CA PHE A 37 7.54 8.85 -29.87
C PHE A 37 6.69 10.10 -30.10
N ALA A 38 7.34 11.25 -30.09
CA ALA A 38 6.73 12.50 -30.53
C ALA A 38 7.50 13.10 -31.70
N TYR A 39 6.81 13.88 -32.51
CA TYR A 39 7.39 14.65 -33.59
C TYR A 39 6.57 15.90 -33.87
N LYS A 40 7.15 16.88 -34.58
CA LYS A 40 6.38 18.01 -35.11
C LYS A 40 6.03 17.75 -36.56
N ASP A 41 4.77 17.91 -36.95
CA ASP A 41 4.37 17.83 -38.35
C ASP A 41 4.85 19.05 -39.15
N LEU A 42 4.53 19.10 -40.44
CA LEU A 42 4.96 20.17 -41.34
C LEU A 42 4.44 21.56 -40.93
N ASP A 43 3.34 21.60 -40.18
CA ASP A 43 2.74 22.83 -39.65
C ASP A 43 3.37 23.21 -38.28
N GLY A 44 4.27 22.38 -37.76
CA GLY A 44 4.94 22.56 -36.49
C GLY A 44 4.16 22.03 -35.28
N GLU A 45 3.01 21.39 -35.53
CA GLU A 45 2.13 20.84 -34.48
C GLU A 45 2.70 19.54 -33.94
N LEU A 46 2.65 19.39 -32.61
CA LEU A 46 3.20 18.24 -31.93
C LEU A 46 2.26 17.04 -32.08
N ARG A 47 2.79 15.93 -32.59
CA ARG A 47 2.12 14.65 -32.75
C ARG A 47 2.78 13.62 -31.86
N LEU A 48 1.96 12.76 -31.28
CA LEU A 48 2.38 11.64 -30.45
C LEU A 48 1.90 10.34 -31.09
N GLY A 49 2.79 9.37 -31.19
CA GLY A 49 2.51 8.09 -31.81
C GLY A 49 3.20 6.93 -31.09
N PHE A 50 2.80 5.74 -31.51
CA PHE A 50 3.39 4.48 -31.12
C PHE A 50 3.98 3.81 -32.37
N ASN A 51 5.19 3.27 -32.27
CA ASN A 51 5.78 2.42 -33.29
C ASN A 51 6.71 1.37 -32.69
N TYR A 52 7.26 0.51 -33.54
CA TYR A 52 8.31 -0.42 -33.18
C TYR A 52 9.68 0.18 -33.50
N GLN A 53 10.58 0.17 -32.52
CA GLN A 53 11.97 0.61 -32.64
C GLN A 53 12.92 -0.58 -32.51
N PRO A 54 14.14 -0.53 -33.07
CA PRO A 54 15.12 -1.60 -32.87
C PRO A 54 15.40 -1.84 -31.39
N LEU A 55 15.61 -3.11 -31.00
CA LEU A 55 16.07 -3.43 -29.65
C LEU A 55 17.37 -2.67 -29.33
N GLY A 56 17.37 -1.99 -28.19
CA GLY A 56 18.47 -1.11 -27.77
C GLY A 56 18.25 0.39 -28.02
N ALA A 57 17.12 0.76 -28.65
CA ALA A 57 16.68 2.16 -28.69
C ALA A 57 16.50 2.73 -27.28
N LYS A 58 16.83 4.00 -27.11
CA LYS A 58 16.81 4.72 -25.83
C LYS A 58 15.89 5.93 -25.92
N VAL A 59 15.34 6.32 -24.77
CA VAL A 59 14.64 7.60 -24.66
C VAL A 59 15.58 8.74 -25.04
N GLY A 60 15.09 9.65 -25.88
CA GLY A 60 15.84 10.73 -26.50
C GLY A 60 16.47 10.35 -27.85
N ASP A 61 16.50 9.07 -28.24
CA ASP A 61 16.94 8.68 -29.57
C ASP A 61 16.03 9.34 -30.62
N ARG A 62 16.67 9.80 -31.70
CA ARG A 62 15.97 10.47 -32.79
C ARG A 62 15.97 9.62 -34.03
N PHE A 63 14.86 9.67 -34.74
CA PHE A 63 14.70 8.94 -35.99
C PHE A 63 13.93 9.78 -37.00
N HIS A 64 14.03 9.34 -38.24
CA HIS A 64 13.37 10.01 -39.33
C HIS A 64 11.89 9.67 -39.38
N ILE A 65 11.04 10.70 -39.45
CA ILE A 65 9.62 10.56 -39.72
C ILE A 65 9.38 10.93 -41.18
N ASP A 66 8.86 9.99 -41.95
CA ASP A 66 8.36 10.30 -43.28
C ASP A 66 7.01 11.03 -43.14
N HIS A 67 7.00 12.30 -43.49
CA HIS A 67 5.80 13.14 -43.50
C HIS A 67 4.98 13.01 -44.80
N GLY A 68 5.32 12.05 -45.67
CA GLY A 68 4.61 11.79 -46.94
C GLY A 68 4.99 12.73 -48.09
N VAL A 69 6.01 13.57 -47.90
CA VAL A 69 6.51 14.55 -48.89
C VAL A 69 7.88 14.17 -49.48
N GLY A 70 8.38 12.96 -49.20
CA GLY A 70 9.41 12.28 -49.99
C GLY A 70 10.83 12.87 -50.03
N ILE A 71 11.10 14.05 -49.46
CA ILE A 71 12.41 14.73 -49.65
C ILE A 71 13.00 15.33 -48.35
N ASN A 72 12.21 15.60 -47.31
CA ASN A 72 12.75 16.17 -46.06
C ASN A 72 13.11 15.09 -45.05
N ARG A 73 14.35 14.55 -45.16
CA ARG A 73 14.95 13.70 -44.13
C ARG A 73 15.32 14.53 -42.89
N ASN A 74 14.37 14.71 -41.97
CA ASN A 74 14.57 15.34 -40.67
C ASN A 74 14.71 14.31 -39.54
N GLU A 75 15.26 14.73 -38.40
CA GLU A 75 15.32 13.96 -37.14
C GLU A 75 14.28 14.54 -36.17
N ASP A 76 13.03 14.51 -36.63
CA ASP A 76 11.91 15.14 -35.92
C ASP A 76 11.21 14.17 -34.96
N GLY A 77 11.32 12.86 -35.21
CA GLY A 77 10.90 11.85 -34.27
C GLY A 77 11.88 11.76 -33.10
N GLU A 78 11.37 11.88 -31.89
CA GLU A 78 12.10 11.63 -30.65
C GLU A 78 11.39 10.51 -29.89
N VAL A 79 12.13 9.47 -29.53
CA VAL A 79 11.66 8.39 -28.67
C VAL A 79 11.47 8.93 -27.27
N LEU A 80 10.27 8.80 -26.75
CA LEU A 80 9.87 9.32 -25.42
C LEU A 80 9.74 8.21 -24.38
N TRP A 81 9.47 6.98 -24.82
CA TRP A 81 9.37 5.80 -23.99
C TRP A 81 9.67 4.55 -24.82
N VAL A 82 10.26 3.53 -24.19
CA VAL A 82 10.60 2.25 -24.82
C VAL A 82 10.16 1.14 -23.89
N TYR A 83 9.49 0.12 -24.43
CA TYR A 83 9.10 -1.06 -23.69
C TYR A 83 10.34 -1.81 -23.18
N SER A 84 10.34 -2.08 -21.88
CA SER A 84 11.37 -2.86 -21.19
C SER A 84 10.71 -4.08 -20.54
N PRO A 85 11.03 -5.30 -21.00
CA PRO A 85 10.56 -6.52 -20.35
C PRO A 85 11.03 -6.64 -18.90
N GLU A 86 12.09 -5.93 -18.51
CA GLU A 86 12.60 -5.92 -17.12
C GLU A 86 11.80 -4.96 -16.23
N GLU A 87 11.26 -3.86 -16.77
CA GLU A 87 10.36 -2.97 -16.04
C GLU A 87 8.97 -3.58 -15.89
N ASP A 88 8.48 -4.32 -16.89
CA ASP A 88 7.21 -5.05 -16.79
C ASP A 88 7.36 -6.39 -16.05
N LYS A 89 8.59 -6.92 -15.90
CA LYS A 89 8.92 -7.97 -14.91
C LYS A 89 9.15 -7.40 -13.51
N ALA A 90 9.21 -6.08 -13.32
CA ALA A 90 9.23 -5.45 -12.00
C ALA A 90 7.84 -5.34 -11.36
N GLU A 91 6.86 -6.09 -11.89
CA GLU A 91 5.74 -6.63 -11.11
C GLU A 91 6.10 -7.96 -10.41
N GLU A 92 7.38 -8.34 -10.31
CA GLU A 92 7.83 -9.18 -9.21
C GLU A 92 7.63 -8.41 -7.90
N ALA A 93 6.61 -8.85 -7.15
CA ALA A 93 6.21 -8.28 -5.88
C ALA A 93 7.43 -7.88 -5.04
N LEU A 94 7.69 -6.57 -4.96
CA LEU A 94 8.71 -6.00 -4.08
C LEU A 94 8.62 -6.70 -2.73
N THR A 95 9.75 -7.18 -2.20
CA THR A 95 9.73 -7.75 -0.85
C THR A 95 9.21 -6.69 0.12
N LYS A 96 8.52 -7.11 1.19
CA LYS A 96 7.95 -6.19 2.18
C LYS A 96 8.98 -5.16 2.67
N LYS A 97 10.21 -5.60 2.88
CA LYS A 97 11.35 -4.76 3.27
C LYS A 97 11.69 -3.68 2.23
N GLN A 98 11.71 -4.03 0.93
CA GLN A 98 11.98 -3.06 -0.13
C GLN A 98 10.87 -2.01 -0.25
N ARG A 99 9.60 -2.42 -0.04
CA ARG A 99 8.46 -1.49 0.03
C ARG A 99 8.58 -0.54 1.22
N SER A 100 8.89 -1.06 2.40
CA SER A 100 9.09 -0.26 3.60
C SER A 100 10.27 0.71 3.46
N ASP A 101 11.40 0.29 2.87
CA ASP A 101 12.57 1.14 2.65
C ASP A 101 12.29 2.27 1.64
N LEU A 102 11.53 1.99 0.58
CA LEU A 102 11.08 2.99 -0.39
C LEU A 102 10.12 4.00 0.25
N ALA A 103 9.13 3.52 1.01
CA ALA A 103 8.19 4.37 1.74
C ALA A 103 8.92 5.25 2.77
N TYR A 104 9.86 4.68 3.53
CA TYR A 104 10.68 5.40 4.51
C TYR A 104 11.53 6.49 3.85
N ARG A 105 12.17 6.19 2.71
CA ARG A 105 12.95 7.19 1.95
C ARG A 105 12.07 8.30 1.37
N ALA A 106 10.87 7.96 0.90
CA ALA A 106 9.90 8.95 0.43
C ALA A 106 9.44 9.86 1.58
N VAL A 107 9.16 9.29 2.76
CA VAL A 107 8.81 10.03 3.99
C VAL A 107 9.96 10.94 4.46
N LEU A 108 11.20 10.46 4.46
CA LEU A 108 12.38 11.26 4.83
C LEU A 108 12.67 12.38 3.83
N ALA A 109 12.55 12.09 2.54
CA ALA A 109 12.69 13.09 1.48
C ALA A 109 11.61 14.17 1.62
N HIS A 110 10.39 13.78 1.98
CA HIS A 110 9.29 14.73 2.19
C HIS A 110 9.37 15.50 3.50
N SER A 111 9.83 14.87 4.59
CA SER A 111 10.15 15.53 5.87
C SER A 111 11.19 16.64 5.69
N SER A 112 12.23 16.38 4.89
CA SER A 112 13.25 17.37 4.56
C SER A 112 12.71 18.51 3.69
N TYR A 113 11.73 18.21 2.82
CA TYR A 113 11.07 19.18 1.95
C TYR A 113 10.04 20.06 2.69
N ALA A 114 9.34 19.51 3.68
CA ALA A 114 8.32 20.19 4.47
C ALA A 114 8.86 21.01 5.65
N GLY A 115 10.17 20.93 5.95
CA GLY A 115 10.79 21.72 7.03
C GLY A 115 10.26 21.37 8.42
N LEU A 116 9.86 20.11 8.64
CA LEU A 116 9.31 19.67 9.91
C LEU A 116 10.40 19.69 10.99
N ASP A 117 10.19 20.46 12.05
CA ASP A 117 11.07 20.50 13.20
C ASP A 117 10.83 19.25 14.07
N THR A 118 11.61 18.21 13.79
CA THR A 118 11.54 16.92 14.48
C THR A 118 11.94 17.00 15.96
N ALA A 119 12.51 18.11 16.43
CA ALA A 119 12.95 18.29 17.81
C ALA A 119 11.86 18.88 18.73
N SER A 120 10.88 19.63 18.17
CA SER A 120 9.85 20.31 18.95
C SER A 120 8.44 19.73 18.77
N MET A 121 8.22 18.93 17.72
CA MET A 121 6.91 18.34 17.42
C MET A 121 6.75 16.96 18.04
N SER A 122 5.54 16.65 18.53
CA SER A 122 5.18 15.30 18.96
C SER A 122 5.14 14.32 17.79
N MET A 123 5.28 13.02 18.05
CA MET A 123 5.24 11.99 17.00
C MET A 123 3.90 11.98 16.24
N GLU A 124 2.77 12.21 16.92
CA GLU A 124 1.45 12.32 16.29
C GLU A 124 1.35 13.53 15.35
N ASP A 125 1.93 14.67 15.75
CA ASP A 125 1.94 15.88 14.91
C ASP A 125 2.84 15.70 13.69
N GLN A 126 3.98 15.03 13.85
CA GLN A 126 4.88 14.69 12.74
C GLN A 126 4.19 13.77 11.73
N ILE A 127 3.50 12.72 12.20
CA ILE A 127 2.73 11.81 11.35
C ILE A 127 1.61 12.58 10.63
N THR A 128 0.92 13.47 11.34
CA THR A 128 -0.17 14.28 10.77
C THR A 128 0.31 15.17 9.64
N GLU A 129 1.43 15.87 9.82
CA GLU A 129 2.00 16.74 8.78
C GLU A 129 2.56 15.94 7.59
N LEU A 130 3.16 14.78 7.84
CA LEU A 130 3.58 13.87 6.76
C LEU A 130 2.38 13.39 5.94
N MET A 131 1.27 13.03 6.58
CA MET A 131 0.04 12.62 5.90
C MET A 131 -0.60 13.76 5.10
N LYS A 132 -0.55 15.01 5.58
CA LYS A 132 -0.96 16.19 4.81
C LYS A 132 -0.07 16.37 3.57
N GLY A 133 1.23 16.25 3.75
CA GLY A 133 2.20 16.31 2.65
C GLY A 133 1.97 15.21 1.60
N MET A 134 1.68 13.99 2.04
CA MET A 134 1.39 12.86 1.15
C MET A 134 0.08 13.05 0.39
N ARG A 135 -0.97 13.61 1.02
CA ARG A 135 -2.22 13.99 0.33
C ARG A 135 -1.99 15.07 -0.71
N SER A 136 -1.18 16.08 -0.41
CA SER A 136 -0.84 17.15 -1.37
C SER A 136 -0.11 16.57 -2.58
N LEU A 137 0.90 15.72 -2.35
CA LEU A 137 1.60 14.98 -3.42
C LEU A 137 0.63 14.14 -4.24
N CYS A 138 -0.22 13.33 -3.60
CA CYS A 138 -1.17 12.50 -4.35
C CYS A 138 -2.11 13.35 -5.22
N SER A 139 -2.56 14.51 -4.72
CA SER A 139 -3.31 15.49 -5.50
C SER A 139 -2.52 16.02 -6.70
N ASP A 140 -1.24 16.37 -6.52
CA ASP A 140 -0.38 16.89 -7.59
C ASP A 140 -0.13 15.86 -8.71
N TYR A 141 -0.16 14.57 -8.35
CA TYR A 141 0.01 13.46 -9.29
C TYR A 141 -1.32 12.83 -9.74
N CYS A 142 -2.47 13.43 -9.41
CA CYS A 142 -3.81 12.90 -9.70
C CYS A 142 -4.02 11.45 -9.20
N ILE A 143 -3.29 11.05 -8.16
CA ILE A 143 -3.45 9.77 -7.49
C ILE A 143 -4.59 9.94 -6.49
N ASP A 144 -5.63 9.13 -6.63
CA ASP A 144 -6.71 9.12 -5.66
C ASP A 144 -6.18 8.61 -4.31
N PHE A 145 -5.98 9.52 -3.37
CA PHE A 145 -5.49 9.16 -2.04
C PHE A 145 -6.42 8.15 -1.34
N SER A 146 -7.72 8.15 -1.68
CA SER A 146 -8.69 7.21 -1.13
C SER A 146 -8.53 5.79 -1.71
N SER A 147 -7.88 5.64 -2.87
CA SER A 147 -7.57 4.34 -3.47
C SER A 147 -6.51 3.54 -2.70
N PHE A 148 -5.62 4.20 -1.94
CA PHE A 148 -4.70 3.52 -1.02
C PHE A 148 -5.40 2.85 0.17
N PHE A 149 -6.68 3.17 0.40
CA PHE A 149 -7.50 2.58 1.46
C PHE A 149 -8.44 1.49 0.91
N ASN A 150 -8.35 1.13 -0.38
CA ASN A 150 -9.30 0.25 -1.04
C ASN A 150 -8.71 -1.13 -1.33
N GLU A 151 -8.58 -1.95 -0.28
CA GLU A 151 -9.49 -3.08 -0.10
C GLU A 151 -9.80 -3.13 1.41
N PRO A 152 -11.08 -3.04 1.84
CA PRO A 152 -11.38 -3.36 3.21
C PRO A 152 -10.91 -4.80 3.42
N LEU A 153 -10.00 -5.01 4.38
CA LEU A 153 -9.69 -6.34 4.89
C LEU A 153 -11.03 -7.01 5.17
N THR A 154 -11.41 -7.96 4.32
CA THR A 154 -12.61 -8.75 4.54
C THR A 154 -12.28 -9.66 5.70
N LEU A 155 -12.64 -9.18 6.90
CA LEU A 155 -12.38 -9.87 8.14
C LEU A 155 -13.23 -11.13 8.16
N PRO A 156 -12.62 -12.32 8.23
CA PRO A 156 -13.39 -13.54 8.40
C PRO A 156 -14.10 -13.48 9.76
N SER A 157 -15.26 -14.13 9.86
CA SER A 157 -15.99 -14.20 11.14
C SER A 157 -15.22 -14.96 12.22
N ILE A 158 -14.19 -15.71 11.84
CA ILE A 158 -13.33 -16.52 12.71
C ILE A 158 -11.89 -16.43 12.21
N ILE A 159 -10.94 -16.19 13.11
CA ILE A 159 -9.49 -16.24 12.82
C ILE A 159 -8.87 -17.42 13.58
N ASN A 160 -8.32 -18.38 12.84
CA ASN A 160 -7.70 -19.58 13.39
C ASN A 160 -6.18 -19.46 13.47
N TYR A 161 -5.55 -20.35 14.24
CA TYR A 161 -4.10 -20.53 14.21
C TYR A 161 -3.74 -21.57 13.12
N PRO A 162 -2.64 -21.37 12.36
CA PRO A 162 -1.79 -20.18 12.36
C PRO A 162 -2.54 -18.95 11.82
N MET A 163 -2.30 -17.81 12.45
CA MET A 163 -2.94 -16.55 12.08
C MET A 163 -2.45 -16.11 10.69
N PRO A 164 -3.34 -15.68 9.77
CA PRO A 164 -2.90 -15.12 8.48
C PRO A 164 -1.92 -13.97 8.69
N GLU A 165 -0.91 -13.85 7.81
CA GLU A 165 0.24 -12.94 7.98
C GLU A 165 -0.17 -11.50 8.31
N VAL A 166 -1.15 -10.96 7.58
CA VAL A 166 -1.68 -9.60 7.82
C VAL A 166 -2.23 -9.40 9.23
N PHE A 167 -2.87 -10.42 9.80
CA PHE A 167 -3.43 -10.37 11.15
C PHE A 167 -2.36 -10.63 12.20
N ALA A 168 -1.39 -11.51 11.92
CA ALA A 168 -0.25 -11.76 12.79
C ALA A 168 0.57 -10.47 13.00
N GLU A 169 0.80 -9.72 11.93
CA GLU A 169 1.49 -8.42 12.00
C GLU A 169 0.73 -7.39 12.84
N LEU A 170 -0.60 -7.35 12.73
CA LEU A 170 -1.44 -6.47 13.54
C LEU A 170 -1.39 -6.85 15.02
N ALA A 171 -1.48 -8.15 15.33
CA ALA A 171 -1.36 -8.66 16.69
C ALA A 171 0.01 -8.33 17.30
N ASP A 172 1.09 -8.52 16.53
CA ASP A 172 2.46 -8.21 16.94
C ASP A 172 2.64 -6.72 17.27
N GLN A 173 2.08 -5.83 16.45
CA GLN A 173 2.10 -4.38 16.69
C GLN A 173 1.32 -3.97 17.95
N GLU A 174 0.29 -4.74 18.32
CA GLU A 174 -0.49 -4.53 19.54
C GLU A 174 0.07 -5.29 20.76
N GLY A 175 1.13 -6.09 20.56
CA GLY A 175 1.89 -6.76 21.60
C GLY A 175 1.35 -8.09 22.10
N TRP A 176 0.54 -8.77 21.28
CA TRP A 176 -0.05 -10.06 21.58
C TRP A 176 -0.01 -10.98 20.35
N GLY A 177 -0.37 -12.25 20.51
CA GLY A 177 -0.44 -13.19 19.39
C GLY A 177 -1.16 -14.49 19.75
N LEU A 178 -1.39 -15.34 18.75
CA LEU A 178 -1.85 -16.71 18.94
C LEU A 178 -0.68 -17.68 18.84
N PHE A 179 -0.56 -18.57 19.81
CA PHE A 179 0.54 -19.54 19.89
C PHE A 179 0.00 -20.94 20.19
N GLU A 180 0.65 -21.95 19.62
CA GLU A 180 0.41 -23.35 19.98
C GLU A 180 1.15 -23.66 21.30
N ARG A 181 0.41 -24.12 22.32
CA ARG A 181 0.92 -24.56 23.62
C ARG A 181 0.50 -26.01 23.87
N GLU A 182 1.04 -26.62 24.94
CA GLU A 182 0.68 -27.99 25.36
C GLU A 182 -0.83 -28.17 25.60
N SER A 183 -1.53 -27.10 26.01
CA SER A 183 -2.98 -27.08 26.23
C SER A 183 -3.81 -26.71 25.00
N GLY A 184 -3.18 -26.56 23.83
CA GLY A 184 -3.82 -26.09 22.60
C GLY A 184 -3.46 -24.65 22.22
N ILE A 185 -4.30 -24.04 21.38
CA ILE A 185 -4.08 -22.68 20.87
C ILE A 185 -4.42 -21.66 21.96
N SER A 186 -3.49 -20.75 22.22
CA SER A 186 -3.58 -19.77 23.31
C SER A 186 -3.29 -18.35 22.83
N LEU A 187 -3.97 -17.39 23.43
CA LEU A 187 -3.65 -15.98 23.28
C LEU A 187 -2.58 -15.61 24.31
N CYS A 188 -1.47 -15.06 23.85
CA CYS A 188 -0.31 -14.77 24.70
C CYS A 188 0.25 -13.38 24.42
N ARG A 189 1.00 -12.86 25.38
CA ARG A 189 1.85 -11.68 25.14
C ARG A 189 2.89 -12.02 24.06
N ASN A 190 3.13 -11.08 23.15
CA ASN A 190 4.32 -11.11 22.30
C ASN A 190 5.52 -10.51 23.06
N ASP A 191 6.52 -11.36 23.36
CA ASP A 191 7.72 -10.99 24.11
C ASP A 191 8.65 -10.02 23.36
N GLU A 192 8.55 -9.94 22.04
CA GLU A 192 9.33 -9.01 21.22
C GLU A 192 8.79 -7.58 21.32
N ALA A 193 7.46 -7.44 21.38
CA ALA A 193 6.78 -6.15 21.39
C ALA A 193 6.92 -5.41 22.73
N LYS A 194 6.93 -6.15 23.86
CA LYS A 194 7.04 -5.60 25.23
C LYS A 194 6.00 -4.52 25.59
N LEU A 195 4.86 -4.50 24.89
CA LEU A 195 3.77 -3.54 25.13
C LEU A 195 2.86 -3.95 26.29
N LEU A 196 2.73 -5.25 26.50
CA LEU A 196 1.89 -5.85 27.54
C LEU A 196 2.80 -6.52 28.58
N LYS A 197 2.34 -6.60 29.83
CA LYS A 197 3.11 -7.14 30.95
C LYS A 197 3.13 -8.65 30.96
N ASP A 198 1.99 -9.27 30.64
CA ASP A 198 1.79 -10.72 30.70
C ASP A 198 0.59 -11.15 29.84
N ASP A 199 0.34 -12.46 29.81
CA ASP A 199 -0.80 -13.06 29.09
C ASP A 199 -2.16 -12.54 29.62
N THR A 200 -2.23 -12.12 30.90
CA THR A 200 -3.46 -11.59 31.49
C THR A 200 -3.82 -10.24 30.86
N GLU A 201 -2.84 -9.36 30.68
CA GLU A 201 -3.03 -8.06 30.04
C GLU A 201 -3.35 -8.20 28.54
N ALA A 202 -2.80 -9.22 27.87
CA ALA A 202 -3.14 -9.57 26.49
C ALA A 202 -4.61 -9.99 26.35
N TRP A 203 -5.08 -10.88 27.21
CA TRP A 203 -6.49 -11.26 27.23
C TRP A 203 -7.42 -10.08 27.52
N ASP A 204 -7.08 -9.25 28.51
CA ASP A 204 -7.88 -8.08 28.86
C ASP A 204 -7.94 -7.05 27.73
N PHE A 205 -6.83 -6.84 27.02
CA PHE A 205 -6.78 -5.97 25.85
C PHE A 205 -7.73 -6.46 24.74
N VAL A 206 -7.62 -7.73 24.35
CA VAL A 206 -8.42 -8.30 23.27
C VAL A 206 -9.91 -8.33 23.62
N ILE A 207 -10.25 -8.69 24.86
CA ILE A 207 -11.64 -8.66 25.35
C ILE A 207 -12.21 -7.23 25.28
N ARG A 208 -11.46 -6.21 25.74
CA ARG A 208 -11.93 -4.81 25.68
C ARG A 208 -12.17 -4.36 24.24
N LYS A 209 -11.26 -4.69 23.31
CA LYS A 209 -11.41 -4.33 21.89
C LYS A 209 -12.63 -5.00 21.26
N ALA A 210 -12.86 -6.29 21.53
CA ALA A 210 -14.05 -7.01 21.06
C ALA A 210 -15.34 -6.43 21.64
N MET A 211 -15.35 -6.09 22.93
CA MET A 211 -16.47 -5.42 23.60
C MET A 211 -16.84 -4.08 22.93
N THR A 212 -15.84 -3.33 22.45
CA THR A 212 -16.05 -2.06 21.72
C THR A 212 -16.43 -2.24 20.24
N GLY A 213 -16.56 -3.48 19.76
CA GLY A 213 -17.00 -3.78 18.39
C GLY A 213 -15.88 -3.97 17.37
N SER A 214 -14.64 -4.21 17.80
CA SER A 214 -13.57 -4.53 16.86
C SER A 214 -13.79 -5.90 16.23
N GLU A 215 -14.09 -5.92 14.93
CA GLU A 215 -14.35 -7.15 14.15
C GLU A 215 -13.17 -8.13 14.18
N PHE A 216 -11.94 -7.63 14.13
CA PHE A 216 -10.72 -8.43 14.26
C PHE A 216 -10.66 -9.21 15.59
N HIS A 217 -10.85 -8.50 16.70
CA HIS A 217 -10.76 -9.11 18.03
C HIS A 217 -11.94 -10.05 18.30
N ILE A 218 -13.13 -9.74 17.76
CA ILE A 218 -14.30 -10.65 17.80
C ILE A 218 -13.98 -11.95 17.07
N ALA A 219 -13.40 -11.88 15.87
CA ALA A 219 -13.05 -13.06 15.07
C ALA A 219 -11.97 -13.93 15.75
N VAL A 220 -11.02 -13.31 16.45
CA VAL A 220 -9.99 -14.03 17.23
C VAL A 220 -10.60 -14.76 18.41
N ILE A 221 -11.49 -14.11 19.19
CA ILE A 221 -12.18 -14.75 20.30
C ILE A 221 -13.03 -15.93 19.81
N ALA A 222 -13.73 -15.76 18.68
CA ALA A 222 -14.48 -16.85 18.05
C ALA A 222 -13.57 -18.02 17.62
N GLY A 223 -12.37 -17.72 17.11
CA GLY A 223 -11.35 -18.72 16.77
C GLY A 223 -10.82 -19.49 17.97
N ILE A 224 -10.58 -18.81 19.10
CA ILE A 224 -10.16 -19.49 20.34
C ILE A 224 -11.30 -20.33 20.89
N LYS A 225 -12.55 -19.84 20.87
CA LYS A 225 -13.72 -20.63 21.26
C LYS A 225 -13.85 -21.93 20.45
N GLN A 226 -13.46 -21.91 19.17
CA GLN A 226 -13.49 -23.09 18.31
C GLN A 226 -12.31 -24.04 18.56
N GLN A 227 -11.09 -23.51 18.70
CA GLN A 227 -9.86 -24.31 18.72
C GLN A 227 -9.39 -24.70 20.13
N ASN A 228 -9.77 -23.93 21.14
CA ASN A 228 -9.46 -24.18 22.54
C ASN A 228 -10.60 -23.68 23.47
N PRO A 229 -11.73 -24.41 23.54
CA PRO A 229 -12.90 -24.01 24.33
C PRO A 229 -12.63 -23.85 25.83
N ASP A 230 -11.67 -24.63 26.36
CA ASP A 230 -11.30 -24.59 27.78
C ASP A 230 -10.62 -23.27 28.12
N GLU A 231 -9.69 -22.84 27.27
CA GLU A 231 -9.05 -21.53 27.41
C GLU A 231 -10.05 -20.39 27.19
N TYR A 232 -10.92 -20.48 26.18
CA TYR A 232 -12.01 -19.53 26.03
C TYR A 232 -12.83 -19.41 27.32
N THR A 233 -13.22 -20.52 27.94
CA THR A 233 -14.04 -20.50 29.17
C THR A 233 -13.29 -19.93 30.36
N LEU A 234 -11.98 -20.17 30.44
CA LEU A 234 -11.11 -19.63 31.49
C LEU A 234 -11.05 -18.10 31.45
N TRP A 235 -10.90 -17.52 30.25
CA TRP A 235 -10.66 -16.08 30.09
C TRP A 235 -11.94 -15.30 29.77
N VAL A 236 -12.85 -15.84 28.98
CA VAL A 236 -14.09 -15.17 28.53
C VAL A 236 -15.26 -15.65 29.38
N ASN A 237 -15.50 -14.94 30.49
CA ASN A 237 -16.64 -15.15 31.37
C ASN A 237 -17.18 -13.82 31.87
N GLU A 238 -18.45 -13.84 32.30
CA GLU A 238 -19.14 -12.62 32.76
C GLU A 238 -18.34 -11.87 33.83
N SER A 239 -17.79 -12.57 34.83
CA SER A 239 -17.02 -11.92 35.91
C SER A 239 -15.83 -11.13 35.40
N ARG A 240 -15.07 -11.67 34.43
CA ARG A 240 -13.93 -10.96 33.85
C ARG A 240 -14.36 -9.81 32.94
N VAL A 241 -15.45 -9.98 32.20
CA VAL A 241 -16.07 -8.91 31.40
C VAL A 241 -16.50 -7.76 32.32
N PHE A 242 -17.12 -8.07 33.47
CA PHE A 242 -17.48 -7.10 34.51
C PHE A 242 -16.27 -6.49 35.23
N ASN A 243 -15.13 -7.15 35.29
CA ASN A 243 -13.93 -6.56 35.88
C ASN A 243 -13.22 -5.60 34.89
N ASN A 244 -13.22 -5.92 33.60
CA ASN A 244 -12.73 -5.02 32.54
C ASN A 244 -13.67 -3.82 32.29
N TYR A 245 -14.91 -3.88 32.77
CA TYR A 245 -15.98 -2.89 32.62
C TYR A 245 -15.75 -1.57 33.37
N HIS A 246 -14.95 -1.54 34.44
CA HIS A 246 -14.79 -0.33 35.27
C HIS A 246 -14.06 0.85 34.61
N PHE A 247 -13.67 0.73 33.32
CA PHE A 247 -12.94 1.76 32.59
C PHE A 247 -13.74 2.53 31.52
N HIS A 248 -14.99 2.17 31.17
CA HIS A 248 -15.75 2.87 30.11
C HIS A 248 -17.22 3.14 30.43
N LYS A 249 -17.61 4.43 30.50
CA LYS A 249 -18.99 4.91 30.74
C LYS A 249 -20.00 4.51 29.64
N ASP A 250 -19.53 4.25 28.43
CA ASP A 250 -20.38 4.01 27.25
C ASP A 250 -21.06 2.62 27.25
N PHE A 251 -20.64 1.72 28.15
CA PHE A 251 -21.12 0.34 28.16
C PHE A 251 -22.51 0.17 28.77
N THR A 252 -22.94 1.07 29.67
CA THR A 252 -24.27 1.00 30.31
C THR A 252 -25.41 1.00 29.29
N ASN A 253 -25.16 1.53 28.08
CA ASN A 253 -26.14 1.61 27.00
C ASN A 253 -26.02 0.45 25.99
N ASN A 254 -25.03 -0.47 26.11
CA ASN A 254 -24.76 -1.48 25.07
C ASN A 254 -24.25 -2.85 25.58
N LYS A 255 -24.52 -3.19 26.85
CA LYS A 255 -24.07 -4.44 27.50
C LYS A 255 -24.42 -5.71 26.72
N GLU A 256 -25.64 -5.78 26.19
CA GLU A 256 -26.13 -6.95 25.46
C GLU A 256 -25.33 -7.20 24.17
N GLN A 257 -25.04 -6.13 23.42
CA GLN A 257 -24.24 -6.24 22.19
C GLN A 257 -22.79 -6.67 22.48
N ALA A 258 -22.22 -6.22 23.58
CA ALA A 258 -20.87 -6.59 23.95
C ALA A 258 -20.74 -8.05 24.43
N LEU A 259 -21.73 -8.57 25.16
CA LEU A 259 -21.80 -10.00 25.47
C LEU A 259 -21.92 -10.84 24.18
N LYS A 260 -22.79 -10.40 23.26
CA LYS A 260 -22.93 -11.01 21.94
C LYS A 260 -21.62 -11.01 21.14
N ASN A 261 -20.86 -9.91 21.16
CA ASN A 261 -19.55 -9.81 20.49
C ASN A 261 -18.53 -10.83 21.05
N LEU A 262 -18.62 -11.14 22.34
CA LEU A 262 -17.76 -12.13 22.99
C LEU A 262 -18.28 -13.57 22.81
N GLY A 263 -19.49 -13.75 22.28
CA GLY A 263 -20.13 -15.05 22.17
C GLY A 263 -20.64 -15.61 23.50
N LEU A 264 -20.97 -14.72 24.46
CA LEU A 264 -21.61 -15.02 25.74
C LEU A 264 -23.14 -14.85 25.65
#